data_AF-A0A1R3X195-F1
#
_entry.id   AF-A0A1R3X195-F1
#
_cell.length_a   1.000
_cell.length_b   1.000
_cell.length_c   1.000
_cell.angle_alpha   90.00
_cell.angle_beta   90.00
_cell.angle_gamma   90.00
#
_symmetry.space_group_name_H-M   'P 1'
#
loop_
_entity.id
_entity.type
_entity.pdbx_description
1 polymer ?
#
loop_
_entity_poly.entity_id
_entity_poly.type
_entity_poly.pdbx_seq_one_letter_code
_entity_poly.pdbx_strand_id
1 'polypeptide(L)'
;MKNYTLLRFVKLSLYFFGMYGLLTAVWFGFSGRFSENASGAINEILVNAAIFSLLFTIALLLWFRRTEVRIPVTHISQKALEQKLEEIGYERIVDKVKGSVQVYKPRPPKASALAGRLFVQKSANFYHLHGPVSKLKDLSV
;
A
#
# COMPACT_ATOMS: atom_id res chain seq x y z
N MET A 1 -7.07 -7.26 -14.09
CA MET A 1 -6.34 -6.74 -12.91
C MET A 1 -6.84 -7.25 -11.55
N LYS A 2 -8.11 -7.66 -11.36
CA LYS A 2 -8.64 -8.13 -10.06
C LYS A 2 -7.82 -9.28 -9.41
N ASN A 3 -7.34 -10.24 -10.19
CA ASN A 3 -6.61 -11.40 -9.65
C ASN A 3 -5.12 -11.16 -9.40
N TYR A 4 -4.51 -10.17 -10.07
CA TYR A 4 -3.07 -9.88 -9.93
C TYR A 4 -2.74 -9.28 -8.56
N THR A 5 -3.64 -8.45 -8.07
CA THR A 5 -3.55 -7.87 -6.72
C THR A 5 -3.69 -8.97 -5.67
N LEU A 6 -4.70 -9.83 -5.79
CA LEU A 6 -4.94 -10.94 -4.85
C LEU A 6 -3.73 -11.91 -4.78
N LEU A 7 -3.14 -12.26 -5.92
CA LEU A 7 -1.98 -13.15 -5.98
C LEU A 7 -0.74 -12.53 -5.31
N ARG A 8 -0.48 -11.23 -5.53
CA ARG A 8 0.60 -10.52 -4.81
C ARG A 8 0.35 -10.48 -3.31
N PHE A 9 -0.91 -10.33 -2.89
CA PHE A 9 -1.29 -10.36 -1.48
C PHE A 9 -1.04 -11.73 -0.85
N VAL A 10 -1.50 -12.81 -1.46
CA VAL A 10 -1.26 -14.18 -0.96
C VAL A 10 0.24 -14.46 -0.82
N LYS A 11 1.03 -14.08 -1.84
CA LYS A 11 2.50 -14.24 -1.79
C LYS A 11 3.09 -13.47 -0.62
N LEU A 12 2.69 -12.21 -0.40
CA LEU A 12 3.20 -11.39 0.69
C LEU A 12 2.84 -11.99 2.06
N SER A 13 1.59 -12.43 2.24
CA SER A 13 1.15 -13.09 3.47
C SER A 13 1.94 -14.38 3.73
N LEU A 14 2.23 -15.18 2.69
CA LEU A 14 3.06 -16.38 2.80
C LEU A 14 4.50 -16.04 3.24
N TYR A 15 5.08 -14.97 2.70
CA TYR A 15 6.41 -14.52 3.10
C TYR A 15 6.45 -14.11 4.57
N PHE A 16 5.45 -13.35 5.04
CA PHE A 16 5.38 -12.95 6.45
C PHE A 16 5.15 -14.13 7.37
N PHE A 17 4.26 -15.06 6.99
CA PHE A 17 4.01 -16.29 7.72
C PHE A 17 5.30 -17.12 7.86
N GLY A 18 5.99 -17.37 6.74
CA GLY A 18 7.22 -18.16 6.74
C GLY A 18 8.34 -17.49 7.52
N MET A 19 8.55 -16.18 7.34
CA MET A 19 9.60 -15.43 8.04
C MET A 19 9.35 -15.38 9.54
N TYR A 20 8.12 -15.06 9.97
CA TYR A 20 7.76 -15.07 11.38
C TYR A 20 7.94 -16.46 11.98
N GLY A 21 7.42 -17.50 11.32
CA GLY A 21 7.54 -18.88 11.77
C GLY A 21 8.99 -19.32 11.95
N LEU A 22 9.86 -19.00 10.99
CA LEU A 22 11.30 -19.31 11.08
C LEU A 22 11.98 -18.58 12.24
N LEU A 23 11.73 -17.27 12.39
CA LEU A 23 12.32 -16.48 13.48
C LEU A 23 11.85 -16.98 14.85
N THR A 24 10.57 -17.30 15.00
CA THR A 24 10.02 -17.83 16.24
C THR A 24 10.53 -19.25 16.52
N ALA A 25 10.71 -20.09 15.50
CA ALA A 25 11.32 -21.40 15.65
C ALA A 25 12.78 -21.31 16.12
N VAL A 26 13.58 -20.41 15.54
CA VAL A 26 14.95 -20.14 16.00
C VAL A 26 14.95 -19.70 17.47
N TRP A 27 14.07 -18.77 17.83
CA TRP A 27 13.92 -18.31 19.21
C TRP A 27 13.54 -19.44 20.18
N PHE A 28 12.58 -20.29 19.82
CA PHE A 28 12.16 -21.43 20.66
C PHE A 28 13.23 -22.50 20.78
N GLY A 29 14.09 -22.62 19.77
CA GLY A 29 15.31 -23.43 19.82
C GLY A 29 16.27 -22.93 20.90
N PHE A 30 16.50 -21.62 20.97
CA PHE A 30 17.35 -21.02 22.00
C PHE A 30 16.72 -21.06 23.40
N SER A 31 15.39 -20.93 23.51
CA SER A 31 14.71 -20.93 24.80
C SER A 31 14.39 -22.34 25.34
N GLY A 32 14.80 -23.42 24.66
CA GLY A 32 14.54 -24.80 25.07
C GLY A 32 13.07 -25.22 24.99
N ARG A 33 12.20 -24.44 24.33
CA ARG A 33 10.75 -24.70 24.33
C ARG A 33 10.37 -26.00 23.62
N PHE A 34 11.18 -26.43 22.65
CA PHE A 34 10.98 -27.69 21.94
C PHE A 34 11.28 -28.93 22.79
N SER A 35 12.16 -28.85 23.80
CA SER A 35 12.46 -30.00 24.66
C SER A 35 11.35 -30.27 25.68
N GLU A 36 10.56 -29.26 26.04
CA GLU A 36 9.45 -29.40 26.98
C GLU A 36 8.19 -29.95 26.29
N ASN A 37 7.81 -29.37 25.16
CA ASN A 37 6.61 -29.78 24.41
C ASN A 37 6.73 -29.42 22.93
N ALA A 38 7.38 -30.30 22.15
CA ALA A 38 7.64 -30.07 20.73
C ALA A 38 6.37 -29.83 19.91
N SER A 39 5.32 -30.63 20.10
CA SER A 39 4.07 -30.48 19.32
C SER A 39 3.31 -29.22 19.68
N GLY A 40 3.26 -28.87 20.97
CA GLY A 40 2.69 -27.61 21.46
C GLY A 40 3.43 -26.39 20.92
N ALA A 41 4.77 -26.42 20.95
CA ALA A 41 5.63 -25.37 20.43
C ALA A 41 5.42 -25.13 18.92
N ILE A 42 5.32 -26.20 18.12
CA ILE A 42 5.04 -26.09 16.68
C ILE A 42 3.66 -25.49 16.44
N ASN A 43 2.63 -25.97 17.14
CA ASN A 43 1.28 -25.42 17.01
C ASN A 43 1.21 -23.94 17.40
N GLU A 44 1.89 -23.55 18.48
CA GLU A 44 1.95 -22.15 18.92
C GLU A 44 2.61 -21.27 17.86
N ILE A 45 3.73 -21.71 17.27
CA ILE A 45 4.39 -20.99 16.17
C ILE A 45 3.44 -20.80 14.99
N LEU A 46 2.76 -21.87 14.54
CA LEU A 46 1.88 -21.82 13.38
C LEU A 46 0.66 -20.93 13.62
N VAL A 47 0.03 -21.02 14.79
CA VAL A 47 -1.13 -20.20 15.15
C VAL A 47 -0.73 -18.74 15.27
N ASN A 48 0.36 -18.44 15.97
CA ASN A 48 0.83 -17.06 16.11
C ASN A 48 1.27 -16.47 14.76
N ALA A 49 1.96 -17.26 13.92
CA ALA A 49 2.33 -16.85 12.57
C ALA A 49 1.09 -16.56 11.70
N ALA A 50 0.04 -17.37 11.80
CA ALA A 50 -1.21 -17.16 11.09
C ALA A 50 -1.90 -15.87 11.54
N ILE A 51 -2.01 -15.63 12.85
CA ILE A 51 -2.62 -14.43 13.42
C ILE A 51 -1.82 -13.18 13.02
N PHE A 52 -0.49 -13.20 13.20
CA PHE A 52 0.36 -12.07 12.85
C PHE A 52 0.34 -11.77 11.36
N SER A 53 0.42 -12.80 10.50
CA SER A 53 0.35 -12.60 9.05
C SER A 53 -1.01 -12.05 8.62
N LEU A 54 -2.11 -12.48 9.25
CA LEU A 54 -3.45 -11.93 9.02
C LEU A 54 -3.53 -10.45 9.42
N LEU A 55 -3.15 -10.13 10.67
CA LEU A 55 -3.18 -8.76 11.19
C LEU A 55 -2.31 -7.82 10.35
N PHE A 56 -1.11 -8.26 10.00
CA PHE A 56 -0.20 -7.50 9.15
C PHE A 56 -0.79 -7.26 7.76
N THR A 57 -1.44 -8.28 7.19
CA THR A 57 -2.11 -8.16 5.88
C THR A 57 -3.26 -7.16 5.94
N ILE A 58 -4.10 -7.21 6.98
CA ILE A 58 -5.19 -6.24 7.20
C ILE A 58 -4.63 -4.83 7.35
N ALA A 59 -3.58 -4.66 8.15
CA ALA A 59 -2.93 -3.36 8.34
C ALA A 59 -2.42 -2.78 7.02
N LEU A 60 -1.75 -3.59 6.18
CA LEU A 60 -1.31 -3.18 4.85
C LEU A 60 -2.47 -2.80 3.93
N LEU A 61 -3.55 -3.58 3.93
CA LEU A 61 -4.73 -3.29 3.10
C LEU A 61 -5.38 -1.96 3.48
N LEU A 62 -5.46 -1.67 4.78
CA LEU A 62 -5.97 -0.39 5.27
C LEU A 62 -5.03 0.76 4.95
N TRP A 63 -3.71 0.57 5.14
CA TRP A 63 -2.69 1.59 4.92
C TRP A 63 -2.57 1.98 3.44
N PHE A 64 -2.53 0.98 2.56
CA PHE A 64 -2.35 1.15 1.12
C PHE A 64 -3.67 1.15 0.35
N ARG A 65 -4.79 1.36 1.05
CA ARG A 65 -6.11 1.48 0.43
C ARG A 65 -6.10 2.60 -0.60
N ARG A 66 -6.56 2.29 -1.81
CA ARG A 66 -6.72 3.27 -2.89
C ARG A 66 -8.15 3.80 -2.94
N THR A 67 -8.30 5.06 -3.32
CA THR A 67 -9.60 5.72 -3.52
C THR A 67 -9.59 6.52 -4.81
N GLU A 68 -10.78 6.80 -5.30
CA GLU A 68 -11.03 7.87 -6.27
C GLU A 68 -11.51 9.11 -5.52
N VAL A 69 -10.97 10.27 -5.85
CA VAL A 69 -11.48 11.58 -5.42
C VAL A 69 -11.81 12.38 -6.68
N ARG A 70 -12.96 13.05 -6.67
CA ARG A 70 -13.42 13.90 -7.76
C ARG A 70 -13.41 15.33 -7.30
N ILE A 71 -12.61 16.17 -7.97
CA ILE A 71 -12.53 17.60 -7.66
C ILE A 71 -13.13 18.36 -8.84
N PRO A 72 -14.15 19.22 -8.65
CA PRO A 72 -14.71 19.98 -9.74
C PRO A 72 -13.67 20.95 -10.34
N VAL A 73 -13.70 21.11 -11.66
CA VAL A 73 -12.73 21.97 -12.38
C VAL A 73 -12.88 23.45 -11.98
N THR A 74 -14.03 23.85 -11.45
CA THR A 74 -14.30 25.19 -10.92
C THR A 74 -13.59 25.49 -9.60
N HIS A 75 -13.26 24.46 -8.79
CA HIS A 75 -12.66 24.65 -7.47
C HIS A 75 -11.13 24.82 -7.51
N ILE A 76 -10.46 24.24 -8.50
CA ILE A 76 -9.00 24.29 -8.59
C ILE A 76 -8.54 24.36 -10.04
N SER A 77 -7.62 25.30 -10.31
CA SER A 77 -6.96 25.37 -11.61
C SER A 77 -6.00 24.19 -11.78
N GLN A 78 -5.71 23.80 -13.02
CA GLN A 78 -4.78 22.69 -13.27
C GLN A 78 -3.38 22.94 -12.67
N LYS A 79 -2.87 24.18 -12.75
CA LYS A 79 -1.58 24.54 -12.16
C LYS A 79 -1.58 24.43 -10.64
N ALA A 80 -2.66 24.85 -9.99
CA ALA A 80 -2.80 24.72 -8.54
C ALA A 80 -2.92 23.25 -8.11
N LEU A 81 -3.56 22.40 -8.91
CA LEU A 81 -3.62 20.96 -8.67
C LEU A 81 -2.24 20.31 -8.77
N GLU A 82 -1.47 20.64 -9.80
CA GLU A 82 -0.09 20.17 -9.98
C GLU A 82 0.79 20.57 -8.79
N GLN A 83 0.71 21.83 -8.35
CA GLN A 83 1.46 22.33 -7.19
C GLN A 83 1.09 21.60 -5.88
N LYS A 84 -0.20 21.37 -5.61
CA LYS A 84 -0.62 20.60 -4.44
C LYS A 84 -0.11 19.16 -4.47
N LEU A 85 -0.10 18.53 -5.65
CA LEU A 85 0.44 17.17 -5.80
C LEU A 85 1.95 17.12 -5.49
N GLU A 86 2.71 18.13 -5.93
CA GLU A 86 4.13 18.27 -5.60
C GLU A 86 4.38 18.48 -4.11
N GLU A 87 3.55 19.30 -3.44
CA GLU A 87 3.61 19.51 -2.00
C GLU A 87 3.41 18.21 -1.22
N ILE A 88 2.45 17.39 -1.65
CA ILE A 88 2.16 16.06 -1.08
C ILE A 88 3.28 15.04 -1.38
N GLY A 89 4.20 15.39 -2.28
CA GLY A 89 5.39 14.60 -2.61
C GLY A 89 5.25 13.77 -3.88
N TYR A 90 4.38 14.17 -4.81
CA TYR A 90 4.20 13.50 -6.09
C TYR A 90 4.79 14.32 -7.23
N GLU A 91 5.59 13.67 -8.07
CA GLU A 91 6.18 14.29 -9.24
C GLU A 91 5.57 13.70 -10.51
N ARG A 92 5.24 14.55 -11.48
CA ARG A 92 4.68 14.10 -12.75
C ARG A 92 5.71 13.28 -13.52
N ILE A 93 5.31 12.11 -14.00
CA ILE A 93 6.10 11.35 -14.96
C ILE A 93 5.82 11.98 -16.33
N VAL A 94 6.83 12.64 -16.89
CA VAL A 94 6.75 13.19 -18.26
C VAL A 94 6.93 12.04 -19.24
N ASP A 95 5.95 11.13 -19.31
CA ASP A 95 5.92 10.10 -20.34
C ASP A 95 5.52 10.72 -21.69
N LYS A 96 6.24 10.36 -22.75
CA LYS A 96 5.99 10.78 -24.15
C LYS A 96 4.68 10.24 -24.73
N VAL A 97 3.95 9.39 -23.99
CA VAL A 97 2.71 8.75 -24.43
C VAL A 97 1.54 9.67 -24.09
N LYS A 98 0.92 10.27 -25.11
CA LYS A 98 -0.27 11.12 -25.07
C LYS A 98 -1.51 10.33 -24.57
N GLY A 99 -1.52 9.94 -23.31
CA GLY A 99 -2.72 9.44 -22.63
C GLY A 99 -3.54 10.60 -22.07
N SER A 100 -4.86 10.46 -22.07
CA SER A 100 -5.80 11.35 -21.34
C SER A 100 -5.61 11.31 -19.82
N VAL A 101 -4.73 10.43 -19.32
CA VAL A 101 -4.41 10.21 -17.92
C VAL A 101 -2.97 10.65 -17.66
N GLN A 102 -2.80 11.62 -16.76
CA GLN A 102 -1.50 12.05 -16.26
C GLN A 102 -1.08 11.16 -15.08
N VAL A 103 0.15 10.66 -15.11
CA VAL A 103 0.68 9.74 -14.10
C VAL A 103 1.71 10.46 -13.24
N TYR A 104 1.58 10.32 -11.92
CA TYR A 104 2.46 10.91 -10.94
C TYR A 104 3.13 9.80 -10.10
N LYS A 105 4.44 9.92 -9.88
CA LYS A 105 5.23 9.02 -9.03
C LYS A 105 5.49 9.65 -7.66
N PRO A 106 5.51 8.87 -6.58
CA PRO A 106 5.92 9.37 -5.27
C PRO A 106 7.42 9.71 -5.28
N ARG A 107 7.78 10.82 -4.66
CA ARG A 107 9.16 11.25 -4.41
C ARG A 107 9.46 11.17 -2.91
N PRO A 108 10.33 10.23 -2.49
CA PRO A 108 10.80 10.18 -1.10
C PRO A 108 11.53 11.48 -0.73
N PRO A 109 11.43 11.96 0.53
CA PRO A 109 10.78 11.33 1.68
C PRO A 109 9.28 11.68 1.85
N LYS A 110 8.75 12.66 1.12
CA LYS A 110 7.40 13.23 1.34
C LYS A 110 6.26 12.25 1.03
N ALA A 111 6.41 11.47 -0.03
CA ALA A 111 5.56 10.33 -0.33
C ALA A 111 6.39 9.05 -0.29
N SER A 112 5.95 8.08 0.52
CA SER A 112 6.60 6.77 0.57
C SER A 112 6.61 6.14 -0.82
N ALA A 113 7.72 5.52 -1.22
CA ALA A 113 7.81 4.76 -2.47
C ALA A 113 6.69 3.70 -2.55
N LEU A 114 6.25 3.18 -1.40
CA LEU A 114 5.18 2.20 -1.27
C LEU A 114 3.77 2.77 -1.51
N ALA A 115 3.59 4.11 -1.49
CA ALA A 115 2.31 4.75 -1.77
C ALA A 115 1.82 4.49 -3.21
N GLY A 116 2.75 4.13 -4.10
CA GLY A 116 2.49 3.80 -5.50
C GLY A 116 2.15 5.03 -6.33
N ARG A 117 1.92 4.83 -7.63
CA ARG A 117 1.61 5.93 -8.56
C ARG A 117 0.20 6.47 -8.33
N LEU A 118 0.04 7.77 -8.57
CA LEU A 118 -1.22 8.49 -8.58
C LEU A 118 -1.59 8.81 -10.04
N PHE A 119 -2.86 8.67 -10.38
CA PHE A 119 -3.38 8.88 -11.73
C PHE A 119 -4.39 10.01 -11.71
N VAL A 120 -4.22 11.00 -12.58
CA VAL A 120 -5.13 12.14 -12.73
C VAL A 120 -5.72 12.10 -14.13
N GLN A 121 -7.05 12.02 -14.21
CA GLN A 121 -7.79 12.12 -15.46
C GLN A 121 -8.69 13.35 -15.41
N LYS A 122 -8.63 14.19 -16.46
CA LYS A 122 -9.51 15.35 -16.59
C LYS A 122 -10.73 14.97 -17.42
N SER A 123 -11.93 15.11 -16.84
CA SER A 123 -13.19 15.10 -17.56
C SER A 123 -13.68 16.54 -17.79
N ALA A 124 -14.85 16.70 -18.42
CA ALA A 124 -15.41 18.04 -18.70
C ALA A 124 -15.63 18.86 -17.42
N ASN A 125 -16.07 18.21 -16.34
CA ASN A 125 -16.49 18.87 -15.10
C ASN A 125 -15.60 18.55 -13.90
N PHE A 126 -14.78 17.49 -13.95
CA PHE A 126 -14.02 17.00 -12.80
C PHE A 126 -12.59 16.60 -13.14
N TYR A 127 -11.70 16.73 -12.16
CA TYR A 127 -10.47 15.98 -12.06
C TYR A 127 -10.74 14.70 -11.27
N HIS A 128 -10.54 13.55 -11.90
CA HIS A 128 -10.60 12.22 -11.29
C HIS A 128 -9.20 11.84 -10.82
N LEU A 129 -8.97 11.80 -9.52
CA LEU A 129 -7.71 11.39 -8.92
C LEU A 129 -7.83 9.98 -8.35
N HIS A 130 -7.03 9.05 -8.84
CA HIS A 130 -6.92 7.69 -8.32
C HIS A 130 -5.57 7.49 -7.65
N GLY A 131 -5.58 7.13 -6.37
CA GLY A 131 -4.35 7.10 -5.57
C GLY A 131 -4.58 6.61 -4.14
N PRO A 132 -3.56 6.65 -3.27
CA PRO A 132 -3.67 6.22 -1.89
C PRO A 132 -4.55 7.18 -1.07
N VAL A 133 -5.45 6.61 -0.27
CA VAL A 133 -6.43 7.35 0.57
C VAL A 133 -5.74 8.35 1.48
N SER A 134 -4.64 7.95 2.13
CA SER A 134 -3.91 8.79 3.08
C SER A 134 -3.35 10.07 2.48
N LYS A 135 -3.18 10.14 1.16
CA LYS A 135 -2.65 11.32 0.44
C LYS A 135 -3.73 12.07 -0.32
N LEU A 136 -4.79 11.38 -0.76
CA LEU A 136 -5.91 11.99 -1.48
C LEU A 136 -6.94 12.64 -0.56
N LYS A 137 -7.03 12.23 0.72
CA LYS A 137 -7.88 12.90 1.71
C LYS A 137 -7.51 14.36 1.94
N ASP A 138 -6.23 14.70 1.84
CA ASP A 138 -5.75 16.09 1.98
C ASP A 138 -6.18 16.97 0.77
N LEU A 139 -6.61 16.34 -0.31
CA LEU A 139 -7.05 16.99 -1.55
C LEU A 139 -8.57 17.05 -1.70
N SER A 140 -9.35 16.31 -0.90
CA SER A 140 -10.80 16.43 -0.89
C SER A 140 -11.17 17.75 -0.23
N VAL A 141 -11.60 18.71 -1.05
CA VAL A 141 -12.28 19.94 -0.61
C VAL A 141 -13.70 19.57 -0.17
#